data_AF-A0A0Q0W6S3-F1
#
_entry.id   AF-A0A0Q0W6S3-F1
#
_cell.length_a   1.000
_cell.length_b   1.000
_cell.length_c   1.000
_cell.angle_alpha   90.00
_cell.angle_beta   90.00
_cell.angle_gamma   90.00
#
_symmetry.space_group_name_H-M   'P 1'
#
loop_
_entity.id
_entity.type
_entity.pdbx_description
1 polymer ?
#
loop_
_entity_poly.entity_id
_entity_poly.type
_entity_poly.pdbx_seq_one_letter_code
_entity_poly.pdbx_strand_id
1 'polypeptide(L)'
;MATLWDNSLAFSGIKDNYLSAVRRLGFYDQFLFNKPGKQDEFDEYLKQQLSLMESKGWIARKDKKYSLTEQGRKETEKFVEDLQKVKKFISVIYLPKTVSIVSLITHFVLALIKLPAGILSGSVGLLNDAIETLLDGVSCILVFGGIHFKKEGLANLILVIIMLATGVYTLIEAVNRFINPVTHSFNFFTFFCGNILSCFMFIIVFLSAVYRFEKRQCFVNYSIN
;
A
#
# COMPACT_ATOMS: atom_id res chain seq x y z
N MET A 1 -11.83 -4.34 -24.32
CA MET A 1 -13.11 -3.59 -24.42
C MET A 1 -12.87 -2.08 -24.47
N ALA A 2 -12.35 -1.43 -23.42
CA ALA A 2 -12.15 0.02 -23.41
C ALA A 2 -11.19 0.58 -24.49
N THR A 3 -10.30 -0.25 -25.05
CA THR A 3 -9.34 0.16 -26.08
C THR A 3 -9.95 0.40 -27.47
N LEU A 4 -11.18 -0.05 -27.72
CA LEU A 4 -11.91 0.09 -28.99
C LEU A 4 -13.03 1.15 -28.93
N TRP A 5 -13.08 1.93 -27.83
CA TRP A 5 -14.18 2.84 -27.50
C TRP A 5 -14.39 3.95 -28.53
N ASP A 6 -13.30 4.51 -29.07
CA ASP A 6 -13.36 5.68 -29.94
C ASP A 6 -13.07 5.39 -31.42
N ASN A 7 -12.41 4.26 -31.75
CA ASN A 7 -11.94 4.00 -33.12
C ASN A 7 -11.86 2.51 -33.46
N SER A 8 -12.00 2.20 -34.76
CA SER A 8 -11.69 0.87 -35.27
C SER A 8 -10.17 0.67 -35.34
N LEU A 9 -9.67 -0.38 -34.69
CA LEU A 9 -8.23 -0.62 -34.56
C LEU A 9 -7.84 -1.95 -35.20
N ALA A 10 -6.65 -1.97 -35.82
CA ALA A 10 -5.99 -3.21 -36.20
C ALA A 10 -5.48 -3.93 -34.94
N PHE A 11 -5.20 -5.23 -35.06
CA PHE A 11 -4.70 -6.05 -33.95
C PHE A 11 -3.47 -5.43 -33.24
N SER A 12 -2.51 -4.89 -34.01
CA SER A 12 -1.33 -4.21 -33.45
C SER A 12 -1.70 -3.02 -32.57
N GLY A 13 -2.64 -2.18 -33.02
CA GLY A 13 -3.12 -1.03 -32.24
C GLY A 13 -3.87 -1.45 -30.96
N ILE A 14 -4.60 -2.57 -30.99
CA ILE A 14 -5.26 -3.13 -29.79
C ILE A 14 -4.21 -3.61 -28.79
N LYS A 15 -3.19 -4.33 -29.27
CA LYS A 15 -2.05 -4.81 -28.46
C LYS A 15 -1.32 -3.64 -27.81
N ASP A 16 -0.99 -2.61 -28.57
CA ASP A 16 -0.26 -1.43 -28.08
C ASP A 16 -1.07 -0.65 -27.05
N ASN A 17 -2.38 -0.47 -27.27
CA ASN A 17 -3.26 0.18 -26.30
C ASN A 17 -3.40 -0.62 -25.01
N TYR A 18 -3.50 -1.95 -25.10
CA TYR A 18 -3.54 -2.82 -23.93
C TYR A 18 -2.25 -2.73 -23.12
N LEU A 19 -1.09 -2.87 -23.78
CA LEU A 19 0.21 -2.77 -23.12
C LEU A 19 0.42 -1.38 -22.50
N SER A 20 -0.02 -0.32 -23.17
CA SER A 20 0.04 1.04 -22.63
C SER A 20 -0.84 1.20 -21.38
N ALA A 21 -2.03 0.60 -21.36
CA ALA A 21 -2.92 0.62 -20.19
C ALA A 21 -2.32 -0.16 -19.01
N VAL A 22 -1.76 -1.35 -19.25
CA VAL A 22 -1.11 -2.18 -18.23
C VAL A 22 0.10 -1.46 -17.63
N ARG A 23 0.94 -0.81 -18.44
CA ARG A 23 2.08 0.00 -17.96
C ARG A 23 1.65 1.14 -17.04
N ARG A 24 0.53 1.82 -17.35
CA ARG A 24 -0.01 2.91 -16.50
C ARG A 24 -0.48 2.42 -15.13
N LEU A 25 -0.80 1.13 -14.99
CA LEU A 25 -1.17 0.51 -13.72
C LEU A 25 0.05 0.07 -12.89
N GLY A 26 1.27 0.42 -13.31
CA GLY A 26 2.50 0.09 -12.58
C GLY A 26 3.06 -1.30 -12.87
N PHE A 27 2.40 -2.07 -13.74
CA PHE A 27 2.93 -3.34 -14.25
C PHE A 27 3.92 -3.04 -15.38
N TYR A 28 5.15 -2.74 -14.99
CA TYR A 28 6.28 -2.60 -15.90
C TYR A 28 6.77 -3.99 -16.33
N ASP A 29 5.95 -4.69 -17.13
CA ASP A 29 6.22 -6.03 -17.62
C ASP A 29 7.30 -6.08 -18.72
N GLN A 30 8.19 -5.09 -18.76
CA GLN A 30 9.36 -5.10 -19.62
C GLN A 30 10.26 -6.33 -19.36
N PHE A 31 10.11 -6.98 -18.19
CA PHE A 31 10.77 -8.24 -17.87
C PHE A 31 9.97 -9.51 -18.24
N LEU A 32 8.63 -9.43 -18.33
CA LEU A 32 7.76 -10.58 -18.60
C LEU A 32 7.45 -10.76 -20.10
N PHE A 33 7.33 -9.68 -20.86
CA PHE A 33 7.01 -9.73 -22.31
C PHE A 33 8.23 -9.66 -23.24
N ASN A 34 9.44 -9.51 -22.70
CA ASN A 34 10.68 -9.39 -23.50
C ASN A 34 11.49 -10.70 -23.54
N LYS A 35 10.96 -11.78 -22.94
CA LYS A 35 11.51 -13.13 -23.13
C LYS A 35 11.04 -13.70 -24.47
N PRO A 36 11.91 -14.37 -25.25
CA PRO A 36 11.50 -15.04 -26.49
C PRO A 36 10.38 -16.05 -26.20
N GLY A 37 9.32 -16.03 -27.01
CA GLY A 37 8.11 -16.87 -26.86
C GLY A 37 6.96 -16.27 -26.02
N LYS A 38 7.24 -15.33 -25.11
CA LYS A 38 6.18 -14.68 -24.29
C LYS A 38 5.30 -13.71 -25.08
N GLN A 39 5.84 -13.12 -26.15
CA GLN A 39 5.05 -12.26 -27.05
C GLN A 39 4.07 -13.07 -27.88
N ASP A 40 4.47 -14.25 -28.33
CA ASP A 40 3.61 -15.14 -29.12
C ASP A 40 2.48 -15.70 -28.26
N GLU A 41 2.78 -16.12 -27.03
CA GLU A 41 1.80 -16.55 -26.02
C GLU A 41 0.75 -15.44 -25.74
N PHE A 42 1.22 -14.19 -25.60
CA PHE A 42 0.33 -13.04 -25.40
C PHE A 42 -0.51 -12.71 -26.64
N ASP A 43 0.06 -12.84 -27.83
CA ASP A 43 -0.65 -12.60 -29.09
C ASP A 43 -1.70 -13.67 -29.36
N GLU A 44 -1.43 -14.93 -29.03
CA GLU A 44 -2.42 -16.01 -29.07
C GLU A 44 -3.55 -15.75 -28.07
N TYR A 45 -3.22 -15.37 -26.83
CA TYR A 45 -4.21 -15.00 -25.83
C TYR A 45 -5.11 -13.85 -26.31
N LEU A 46 -4.53 -12.76 -26.82
CA LEU A 46 -5.31 -11.64 -27.34
C LEU A 46 -6.19 -12.04 -28.53
N LYS A 47 -5.68 -12.85 -29.45
CA LYS A 47 -6.47 -13.37 -30.58
C LYS A 47 -7.64 -14.21 -30.08
N GLN A 48 -7.43 -15.09 -29.10
CA GLN A 48 -8.49 -15.91 -28.51
C GLN A 48 -9.57 -15.03 -27.88
N GLN A 49 -9.18 -13.99 -27.14
CA GLN A 49 -10.13 -13.04 -26.55
C GLN A 49 -10.92 -12.28 -27.62
N LEU A 50 -10.28 -11.83 -28.70
CA LEU A 50 -10.97 -11.17 -29.80
C LEU A 50 -11.97 -12.12 -30.48
N SER A 51 -11.60 -13.38 -30.74
CA SER A 51 -12.52 -14.38 -31.29
C SER A 51 -13.72 -14.64 -30.38
N LEU A 52 -13.52 -14.67 -29.05
CA LEU A 52 -14.62 -14.78 -28.08
C LEU A 52 -15.52 -13.55 -28.05
N MET A 53 -14.95 -12.36 -28.20
CA MET A 53 -15.72 -11.12 -28.28
C MET A 53 -16.52 -11.03 -29.59
N GLU A 54 -15.96 -11.54 -30.68
CA GLU A 54 -16.62 -11.61 -31.99
C GLU A 54 -17.77 -12.62 -31.95
N SER A 55 -17.58 -13.81 -31.36
CA SER A 55 -18.64 -14.82 -31.21
C SER A 55 -19.79 -14.36 -30.31
N LYS A 56 -19.51 -13.52 -29.30
CA LYS A 56 -20.53 -12.87 -28.45
C LYS A 56 -21.21 -11.68 -29.11
N GLY A 57 -20.81 -11.30 -30.33
CA GLY A 57 -21.34 -10.15 -31.04
C GLY A 57 -20.95 -8.80 -30.43
N TRP A 58 -19.91 -8.74 -29.60
CA TRP A 58 -19.43 -7.51 -28.95
C TRP A 58 -18.52 -6.68 -29.84
N ILE A 59 -17.82 -7.33 -30.77
CA ILE A 59 -16.98 -6.68 -31.77
C ILE A 59 -17.34 -7.17 -33.16
N ALA A 60 -17.20 -6.29 -34.15
CA ALA A 60 -17.31 -6.60 -35.56
C ALA A 60 -15.96 -6.39 -36.23
N ARG A 61 -15.62 -7.26 -37.17
CA ARG A 61 -14.41 -7.14 -37.98
C ARG A 61 -14.73 -6.62 -39.37
N LYS A 62 -14.15 -5.48 -39.75
CA LYS A 62 -14.22 -4.91 -41.10
C LYS A 62 -12.81 -4.49 -41.54
N ASP A 63 -12.39 -4.89 -42.73
CA ASP A 63 -11.10 -4.48 -43.33
C ASP A 63 -9.88 -4.69 -42.41
N LYS A 64 -9.81 -5.86 -41.77
CA LYS A 64 -8.77 -6.22 -40.77
C LYS A 64 -8.73 -5.34 -39.52
N LYS A 65 -9.71 -4.47 -39.31
CA LYS A 65 -9.92 -3.70 -38.09
C LYS A 65 -11.09 -4.26 -37.29
N TYR A 66 -11.00 -4.11 -35.98
CA TYR A 66 -12.07 -4.45 -35.05
C TYR A 66 -12.75 -3.17 -34.59
N SER A 67 -14.08 -3.18 -34.52
CA SER A 67 -14.90 -2.10 -33.98
C SER A 67 -15.90 -2.66 -32.98
N LEU A 68 -16.26 -1.90 -31.96
CA LEU A 68 -17.34 -2.27 -31.06
C LEU A 68 -18.68 -2.27 -31.81
N THR A 69 -19.51 -3.26 -31.51
CA THR A 69 -20.94 -3.23 -31.87
C THR A 69 -21.71 -2.44 -30.82
N GLU A 70 -22.99 -2.16 -31.09
CA GLU A 70 -23.86 -1.51 -30.12
C GLU A 70 -23.97 -2.32 -28.81
N GLN A 71 -24.01 -3.64 -28.91
CA GLN A 71 -24.01 -4.55 -27.75
C GLN A 71 -22.68 -4.48 -27.00
N GLY A 72 -21.55 -4.49 -27.72
CA GLY A 72 -20.23 -4.36 -27.10
C GLY A 72 -20.03 -3.01 -26.40
N ARG A 73 -20.64 -1.94 -26.93
CA ARG A 73 -20.62 -0.61 -26.32
C ARG A 73 -21.34 -0.61 -24.98
N LYS A 74 -22.56 -1.16 -24.91
CA LYS A 74 -23.33 -1.30 -23.66
C LYS A 74 -22.60 -2.13 -22.59
N GLU A 75 -21.99 -3.25 -22.97
CA GLU A 75 -21.19 -4.06 -22.04
C GLU A 75 -19.94 -3.31 -21.55
N THR A 76 -19.32 -2.52 -22.44
CA THR A 76 -18.16 -1.70 -22.06
C THR A 76 -18.58 -0.54 -21.13
N GLU A 77 -19.74 0.08 -21.33
CA GLU A 77 -20.30 1.11 -20.43
C GLU A 77 -20.49 0.56 -19.03
N LYS A 78 -21.14 -0.61 -18.91
CA LYS A 78 -21.36 -1.29 -17.63
C LYS A 78 -20.04 -1.56 -16.91
N PHE A 79 -19.03 -2.07 -17.63
CA PHE A 79 -17.70 -2.30 -17.07
C PHE A 79 -17.02 -1.00 -16.60
N VAL A 80 -17.12 0.08 -17.39
CA VAL A 80 -16.56 1.39 -17.01
C VAL A 80 -17.26 1.96 -15.79
N GLU A 81 -18.58 1.85 -15.69
CA GLU A 81 -19.34 2.27 -14.50
C GLU A 81 -18.94 1.50 -13.25
N ASP A 82 -18.75 0.19 -13.35
CA ASP A 82 -18.29 -0.63 -12.23
C ASP A 82 -16.87 -0.25 -11.81
N LEU A 83 -15.97 0.02 -12.77
CA LEU A 83 -14.64 0.57 -12.47
C LEU A 83 -14.71 1.94 -11.80
N GLN A 84 -15.66 2.81 -12.17
CA GLN A 84 -15.85 4.10 -11.51
C GLN A 84 -16.34 3.95 -10.07
N LYS A 85 -17.25 2.99 -9.80
CA LYS A 85 -17.68 2.65 -8.43
C LYS A 85 -16.50 2.16 -7.60
N VAL A 86 -15.68 1.28 -8.16
CA VAL A 86 -14.44 0.80 -7.52
C VAL A 86 -13.47 1.95 -7.25
N LYS A 87 -13.26 2.86 -8.21
CA LYS A 87 -12.41 4.05 -8.03
C LYS A 87 -12.90 4.92 -6.88
N LYS A 88 -14.21 5.21 -6.81
CA LYS A 88 -14.82 6.01 -5.75
C LYS A 88 -14.63 5.34 -4.38
N PHE A 89 -14.80 4.03 -4.32
CA PHE A 89 -14.59 3.24 -3.11
C PHE A 89 -13.11 3.21 -2.67
N ILE A 90 -12.18 2.99 -3.59
CA ILE A 90 -10.73 3.05 -3.35
C ILE A 90 -10.34 4.44 -2.83
N SER A 91 -10.85 5.52 -3.46
CA SER A 91 -10.54 6.88 -3.02
C SER A 91 -11.04 7.18 -1.61
N VAL A 92 -12.09 6.50 -1.14
CA VAL A 92 -12.61 6.65 0.23
C VAL A 92 -11.81 5.81 1.23
N ILE A 93 -11.34 4.63 0.84
CA ILE A 93 -10.58 3.72 1.71
C ILE A 93 -9.15 4.21 1.93
N TYR A 94 -8.53 4.81 0.91
CA TYR A 94 -7.19 5.38 1.00
C TYR A 94 -7.17 6.77 1.63
N LEU A 95 -8.24 7.24 2.29
CA LEU A 95 -8.17 8.52 2.99
C LEU A 95 -7.03 8.47 4.03
N PRO A 96 -5.96 9.26 3.84
CA PRO A 96 -4.76 9.23 4.69
C PRO A 96 -5.10 9.47 6.16
N LYS A 97 -6.21 10.18 6.40
CA LYS A 97 -6.78 10.48 7.71
C LYS A 97 -7.05 9.25 8.57
N THR A 98 -7.63 8.19 8.03
CA THR A 98 -8.01 7.01 8.84
C THR A 98 -6.77 6.21 9.26
N VAL A 99 -5.83 6.02 8.34
CA VAL A 99 -4.57 5.33 8.61
C VAL A 99 -3.75 6.13 9.63
N SER A 100 -3.64 7.44 9.45
CA SER A 100 -2.92 8.33 10.36
C SER A 100 -3.48 8.33 11.78
N ILE A 101 -4.81 8.32 11.96
CA ILE A 101 -5.43 8.27 13.29
C ILE A 101 -5.17 6.93 13.99
N VAL A 102 -5.29 5.81 13.27
CA VAL A 102 -5.03 4.48 13.85
C VAL A 102 -3.56 4.34 14.25
N SER A 103 -2.64 4.78 13.39
CA SER A 103 -1.21 4.81 13.72
C SER A 103 -0.92 5.70 14.92
N LEU A 104 -1.50 6.90 14.98
CA LEU A 104 -1.34 7.82 16.10
C LEU A 104 -1.73 7.19 17.44
N ILE A 105 -2.93 6.59 17.50
CA ILE A 105 -3.43 5.94 18.73
C ILE A 105 -2.50 4.78 19.11
N THR A 106 -2.05 3.99 18.14
CA THR A 106 -1.16 2.84 18.37
C THR A 106 0.18 3.30 18.97
N HIS A 107 0.85 4.26 18.33
CA HIS A 107 2.13 4.78 18.80
C HIS A 107 1.99 5.45 20.18
N PHE A 108 0.89 6.17 20.42
CA PHE A 108 0.65 6.81 21.71
C PHE A 108 0.45 5.79 22.84
N VAL A 109 -0.36 4.74 22.63
CA VAL A 109 -0.57 3.67 23.61
C VAL A 109 0.72 2.92 23.89
N LEU A 110 1.50 2.60 22.85
CA LEU A 110 2.80 1.94 23.01
C LEU A 110 3.81 2.81 23.78
N ALA A 111 3.89 4.10 23.46
CA ALA A 111 4.76 5.03 24.18
C ALA A 111 4.35 5.14 25.67
N LEU A 112 3.06 5.19 25.97
CA LEU A 112 2.55 5.29 27.34
C LEU A 112 2.89 4.06 28.20
N ILE A 113 3.04 2.89 27.57
CA ILE A 113 3.44 1.65 28.24
C ILE A 113 4.98 1.55 28.34
N LYS A 114 5.69 1.82 27.25
CA LYS A 114 7.14 1.65 27.15
C LYS A 114 7.91 2.68 27.96
N LEU A 115 7.44 3.93 28.01
CA LEU A 115 8.16 5.04 28.64
C LEU A 115 8.28 4.86 30.17
N PRO A 116 7.19 4.56 30.92
CA PRO A 116 7.31 4.22 32.33
C PRO A 116 8.15 2.96 32.56
N ALA A 117 8.02 1.94 31.71
CA ALA A 117 8.81 0.71 31.82
C ALA A 117 10.31 0.96 31.61
N GLY A 118 10.68 1.84 30.67
CA GLY A 118 12.07 2.26 30.42
C GLY A 118 12.67 3.02 31.61
N ILE A 119 11.89 3.96 32.19
CA ILE A 119 12.29 4.73 33.38
C ILE A 119 12.47 3.80 34.58
N LEU A 120 11.47 2.96 34.89
CA LEU A 120 11.50 2.05 36.04
C LEU A 120 12.60 1.00 35.91
N SER A 121 12.90 0.57 34.69
CA SER A 121 13.98 -0.39 34.42
C SER A 121 15.38 0.21 34.44
N GLY A 122 15.53 1.54 34.31
CA GLY A 122 16.82 2.17 34.02
C GLY A 122 17.45 1.71 32.69
N SER A 123 16.63 1.16 31.77
CA SER A 123 17.11 0.64 30.48
C SER A 123 17.13 1.76 29.46
N VAL A 124 18.32 2.26 29.13
CA VAL A 124 18.49 3.28 28.09
C VAL A 124 18.02 2.77 26.72
N GLY A 125 18.16 1.46 26.45
CA GLY A 125 17.64 0.86 25.22
C GLY A 125 16.11 0.90 25.13
N LEU A 126 15.41 0.56 26.23
CA LEU A 126 13.95 0.63 26.28
C LEU A 126 13.45 2.08 26.31
N LEU A 127 14.20 2.99 26.95
CA LEU A 127 13.90 4.42 26.95
C LEU A 127 14.03 5.00 25.53
N ASN A 128 15.09 4.64 24.80
CA ASN A 128 15.27 5.08 23.41
C ASN A 128 14.16 4.56 22.50
N ASP A 129 13.77 3.30 22.64
CA ASP A 129 12.64 2.71 21.89
C ASP A 129 11.29 3.37 22.23
N ALA A 130 11.09 3.73 23.51
CA ALA A 130 9.91 4.48 23.94
C ALA A 130 9.88 5.91 23.37
N ILE A 131 11.03 6.59 23.33
CA ILE A 131 11.17 7.93 22.74
C ILE A 131 10.92 7.88 21.24
N GLU A 132 11.50 6.92 20.52
CA GLU A 132 11.27 6.74 19.08
C GLU A 132 9.79 6.47 18.79
N THR A 133 9.15 5.59 19.56
CA THR A 133 7.71 5.31 19.44
C THR A 133 6.87 6.57 19.70
N LEU A 134 7.27 7.43 20.64
CA LEU A 134 6.60 8.70 20.91
C LEU A 134 6.78 9.68 19.74
N LEU A 135 7.97 9.74 19.15
CA LEU A 135 8.28 10.56 17.98
C LEU A 135 7.47 10.12 16.76
N ASP A 136 7.26 8.82 16.55
CA ASP A 136 6.33 8.30 15.54
C ASP A 136 4.89 8.79 15.76
N GLY A 137 4.47 8.91 17.02
CA GLY A 137 3.18 9.51 17.39
C GLY A 137 3.11 11.00 17.07
N VAL A 138 4.13 11.78 17.48
CA VAL A 138 4.23 13.23 17.16
C VAL A 138 4.26 13.45 15.64
N SER A 139 4.92 12.56 14.92
CA SER A 139 4.99 12.54 13.46
C SER A 139 3.62 12.38 12.82
N CYS A 140 2.76 11.52 13.36
CA CYS A 140 1.38 11.40 12.91
C CYS A 140 0.58 12.71 13.13
N ILE A 141 0.81 13.42 14.24
CA ILE A 141 0.19 14.74 14.50
C ILE A 141 0.70 15.79 13.49
N LEU A 142 2.01 15.83 13.25
CA LEU A 142 2.63 16.75 12.30
C LEU A 142 2.18 16.49 10.85
N VAL A 143 2.05 15.22 10.45
CA VAL A 143 1.52 14.85 9.13
C VAL A 143 0.06 15.24 9.01
N PHE A 144 -0.77 14.94 10.03
CA PHE A 144 -2.17 15.34 10.04
C PHE A 144 -2.35 16.87 9.98
N GLY A 145 -1.55 17.62 10.73
CA GLY A 145 -1.49 19.08 10.65
C GLY A 145 -0.96 19.58 9.30
N GLY A 146 0.08 18.96 8.76
CA GLY A 146 0.68 19.30 7.46
C GLY A 146 -0.30 19.17 6.30
N ILE A 147 -1.15 18.12 6.31
CA ILE A 147 -2.25 17.94 5.36
C ILE A 147 -3.28 19.06 5.51
N HIS A 148 -3.63 19.44 6.75
CA HIS A 148 -4.60 20.51 7.00
C HIS A 148 -4.10 21.89 6.53
N PHE A 149 -2.80 22.17 6.65
CA PHE A 149 -2.19 23.44 6.26
C PHE A 149 -1.57 23.43 4.83
N LYS A 150 -1.76 22.37 4.03
CA LYS A 150 -1.14 22.17 2.71
C LYS A 150 0.39 22.34 2.71
N LYS A 151 1.04 22.03 3.83
CA LYS A 151 2.51 22.13 4.05
C LYS A 151 3.12 20.75 4.32
N GLU A 152 2.66 19.74 3.60
CA GLU A 152 3.07 18.33 3.77
C GLU A 152 4.59 18.15 3.65
N GLY A 153 5.23 18.82 2.68
CA GLY A 153 6.68 18.75 2.50
C GLY A 153 7.49 19.29 3.68
N LEU A 154 7.01 20.33 4.36
CA LEU A 154 7.69 20.92 5.51
C LEU A 154 7.50 20.07 6.77
N ALA A 155 6.30 19.51 6.96
CA ALA A 155 6.04 18.54 8.03
C ALA A 155 6.96 17.32 7.90
N ASN A 156 7.10 16.76 6.69
CA ASN A 156 7.96 15.61 6.43
C ASN A 156 9.45 15.94 6.62
N LEU A 157 9.89 17.14 6.24
CA LEU A 157 11.28 17.59 6.47
C LEU A 157 11.63 17.67 7.96
N ILE A 158 10.73 18.25 8.77
CA ILE A 158 10.90 18.33 10.24
C ILE A 158 11.02 16.93 10.83
N LEU A 159 10.17 16.02 10.37
CA LEU A 159 10.12 14.61 10.76
C LEU A 159 11.47 13.91 10.51
N VAL A 160 12.02 14.05 9.31
CA VAL A 160 13.32 13.48 8.94
C VAL A 160 14.44 14.05 9.81
N ILE A 161 14.43 15.36 10.09
CA ILE A 161 15.44 15.99 10.96
C ILE A 161 15.38 15.41 12.38
N ILE A 162 14.17 15.21 12.91
CA ILE A 162 13.97 14.63 14.25
C ILE A 162 14.50 13.19 14.31
N MET A 163 14.14 12.34 13.33
CA MET A 163 14.61 10.95 13.26
C MET A 163 16.14 10.86 13.06
N LEU A 164 16.72 11.80 12.31
CA LEU A 164 18.17 11.86 12.12
C LEU A 164 18.87 12.25 13.44
N ALA A 165 18.30 13.19 14.18
CA ALA A 165 18.84 13.59 15.48
C ALA A 165 18.79 12.44 16.51
N THR A 166 17.67 11.69 16.58
CA THR A 166 17.57 10.52 17.47
C THR A 166 18.49 9.39 17.05
N GLY A 167 18.64 9.14 15.75
CA GLY A 167 19.59 8.16 15.22
C GLY A 167 21.04 8.48 15.60
N VAL A 168 21.47 9.74 15.46
CA VAL A 168 22.81 10.19 15.87
C VAL A 168 23.01 10.08 17.38
N TYR A 169 22.03 10.48 18.18
CA TYR A 169 22.11 10.34 19.63
C TYR A 169 22.26 8.88 20.07
N THR A 170 21.47 7.99 19.47
CA THR A 170 21.55 6.54 19.73
C THR A 170 22.92 5.98 19.36
N LEU A 171 23.50 6.43 18.25
CA LEU A 171 24.83 6.02 17.80
C LEU A 171 25.92 6.44 18.79
N ILE A 172 25.85 7.68 19.29
CA ILE A 172 26.79 8.18 20.30
C ILE A 172 26.69 7.36 21.58
N GLU A 173 25.47 7.09 22.06
CA GLU A 173 25.23 6.27 23.25
C GLU A 173 25.74 4.84 23.08
N ALA A 174 25.55 4.25 21.89
CA ALA A 174 26.07 2.92 21.57
C ALA A 174 27.61 2.87 21.61
N VAL A 175 28.28 3.88 21.05
CA VAL A 175 29.75 4.00 21.11
C VAL A 175 30.23 4.20 22.55
N ASN A 176 29.57 5.06 23.32
CA ASN A 176 29.90 5.30 24.72
C ASN A 176 29.76 4.03 25.58
N ARG A 177 28.72 3.22 25.33
CA ARG A 177 28.51 1.94 26.01
C ARG A 177 29.53 0.87 25.61
N PHE A 178 30.04 0.92 24.38
CA PHE A 178 31.11 0.03 23.95
C PHE A 178 32.43 0.35 24.67
N ILE A 179 32.69 1.63 24.94
CA ILE A 179 33.89 2.10 25.64
C ILE A 179 33.75 1.93 27.17
N ASN A 180 32.56 2.20 27.72
CA ASN A 180 32.26 2.09 29.15
C ASN A 180 31.15 1.05 29.39
N PRO A 181 31.50 -0.25 29.52
CA PRO A 181 30.53 -1.30 29.76
C PRO A 181 29.91 -1.15 31.16
N VAL A 182 28.62 -0.82 31.20
CA VAL A 182 27.83 -0.82 32.44
C VAL A 182 27.13 -2.16 32.59
N THR A 183 27.21 -2.79 33.75
CA THR A 183 26.52 -4.06 34.03
C THR A 183 25.02 -3.81 34.22
N HIS A 184 24.21 -4.31 33.30
CA HIS A 184 22.76 -4.27 33.43
C HIS A 184 22.26 -5.49 34.20
N SER A 185 21.52 -5.28 35.28
CA SER A 185 20.75 -6.33 35.94
C SER A 185 19.59 -6.76 35.03
N PHE A 186 19.46 -8.07 34.81
CA PHE A 186 18.39 -8.63 34.00
C PHE A 186 17.06 -8.56 34.76
N ASN A 187 16.23 -7.56 34.45
CA ASN A 187 14.88 -7.46 34.98
C ASN A 187 13.90 -8.15 34.02
N PHE A 188 13.35 -9.30 34.44
CA PHE A 188 12.31 -10.04 33.70
C PHE A 188 11.11 -9.15 33.33
N PHE A 189 10.80 -8.15 34.17
CA PHE A 189 9.74 -7.17 33.91
C PHE A 189 9.98 -6.34 32.64
N THR A 190 11.23 -5.90 32.40
CA THR A 190 11.63 -5.14 31.21
C THR A 190 11.54 -5.97 29.94
N PHE A 191 11.88 -7.25 30.03
CA PHE A 191 11.78 -8.18 28.91
C PHE A 191 10.31 -8.42 28.49
N PHE A 192 9.42 -8.67 29.47
CA PHE A 192 8.01 -8.92 29.22
C PHE A 192 7.24 -7.67 28.74
N CYS A 193 7.38 -6.54 29.44
CA CYS A 193 6.70 -5.29 29.06
C CYS A 193 7.26 -4.70 27.77
N GLY A 194 8.58 -4.73 27.57
CA GLY A 194 9.24 -4.08 26.44
C GLY A 194 9.10 -4.84 25.12
N ASN A 195 9.16 -6.17 25.12
CA ASN A 195 9.22 -6.95 23.87
C ASN A 195 7.93 -7.72 23.58
N ILE A 196 7.41 -8.47 24.55
CA ILE A 196 6.28 -9.38 24.31
C ILE A 196 4.98 -8.60 24.11
N LEU A 197 4.71 -7.60 24.95
CA LEU A 197 3.51 -6.78 24.83
C LEU A 197 3.52 -5.92 23.56
N SER A 198 4.70 -5.42 23.17
CA SER A 198 4.93 -4.67 21.93
C SER A 198 4.70 -5.53 20.70
N CYS A 199 5.23 -6.76 20.67
CA CYS A 199 4.94 -7.73 19.61
C CYS A 199 3.47 -8.07 19.54
N PHE A 200 2.78 -8.23 20.67
CA PHE A 200 1.36 -8.53 20.71
C PHE A 200 0.51 -7.37 20.16
N MET A 201 0.80 -6.13 20.55
CA MET A 201 0.13 -4.95 19.99
C MET A 201 0.42 -4.80 18.49
N PHE A 202 1.66 -5.03 18.05
CA PHE A 202 2.02 -5.00 16.64
C PHE A 202 1.27 -6.08 15.85
N ILE A 203 1.19 -7.30 16.37
CA ILE A 203 0.44 -8.41 15.77
C ILE A 203 -1.06 -8.08 15.73
N ILE A 204 -1.64 -7.49 16.77
CA ILE A 204 -3.06 -7.07 16.75
C ILE A 204 -3.29 -5.99 15.70
N VAL A 205 -2.41 -5.00 15.60
CA VAL A 205 -2.55 -3.92 14.60
C VAL A 205 -2.36 -4.48 13.20
N PHE A 206 -1.35 -5.32 13.00
CA PHE A 206 -1.09 -6.02 11.75
C PHE A 206 -2.25 -6.94 11.35
N LEU A 207 -2.74 -7.79 12.27
CA LEU A 207 -3.91 -8.62 12.06
C LEU A 207 -5.16 -7.77 11.87
N SER A 208 -5.34 -6.62 12.52
CA SER A 208 -6.49 -5.76 12.27
C SER A 208 -6.43 -5.12 10.88
N ALA A 209 -5.23 -4.83 10.37
CA ALA A 209 -5.02 -4.35 9.02
C ALA A 209 -5.24 -5.48 7.98
N VAL A 210 -4.72 -6.68 8.25
CA VAL A 210 -4.81 -7.87 7.38
C VAL A 210 -6.22 -8.49 7.40
N TYR A 211 -6.85 -8.64 8.56
CA TYR A 211 -8.20 -9.17 8.71
C TYR A 211 -9.24 -8.22 8.10
N ARG A 212 -9.01 -6.90 8.14
CA ARG A 212 -9.82 -5.92 7.42
C ARG A 212 -9.63 -6.00 5.89
N PHE A 213 -8.54 -6.59 5.41
CA PHE A 213 -8.29 -6.93 4.01
C PHE A 213 -9.01 -8.23 3.61
N GLU A 214 -8.93 -9.28 4.45
CA GLU A 214 -9.47 -10.62 4.17
C GLU A 214 -11.00 -10.70 4.27
N LYS A 215 -11.62 -10.06 5.27
CA LYS A 215 -13.10 -10.02 5.41
C LYS A 215 -13.79 -9.33 4.23
N ARG A 216 -13.06 -8.56 3.41
CA ARG A 216 -13.61 -7.93 2.20
C ARG A 216 -13.49 -8.80 0.95
N GLN A 217 -12.54 -9.74 0.85
CA GLN A 217 -12.57 -10.72 -0.23
C GLN A 217 -13.77 -11.68 -0.08
N CYS A 218 -14.12 -12.06 1.15
CA CYS A 218 -15.31 -12.87 1.41
C CYS A 218 -16.62 -12.12 1.12
N PHE A 219 -16.70 -10.82 1.41
CA PHE A 219 -17.91 -10.03 1.11
C PHE A 219 -18.11 -9.77 -0.40
N VAL A 220 -17.02 -9.69 -1.16
CA VAL A 220 -17.08 -9.62 -2.63
C VAL A 220 -17.51 -10.95 -3.24
N ASN A 221 -17.07 -12.09 -2.68
CA ASN A 221 -17.51 -13.41 -3.16
C ASN A 221 -18.97 -13.77 -2.77
N TYR A 222 -19.53 -13.17 -1.72
CA TYR A 222 -20.93 -13.44 -1.31
C TYR A 222 -21.99 -12.64 -2.08
N SER A 223 -21.58 -11.68 -2.91
CA SER A 223 -22.49 -10.90 -3.78
C SER A 223 -22.45 -11.35 -5.25
N ILE A 224 -21.75 -12.45 -5.56
CA ILE A 224 -21.64 -13.06 -6.90
C ILE A 224 -22.15 -14.51 -6.86
N ASN A 225 -23.24 -14.75 -6.11
CA ASN A 225 -24.12 -15.92 -6.30
C ASN A 225 -25.56 -15.44 -6.31
#